data_AF-A0A8T5LWU1-F1
#
_entry.id   AF-A0A8T5LWU1-F1
#
_cell.length_a   1.000
_cell.length_b   1.000
_cell.length_c   1.000
_cell.angle_alpha   90.00
_cell.angle_beta   90.00
_cell.angle_gamma   90.00
#
_symmetry.space_group_name_H-M   'P 1'
#
loop_
_entity.id
_entity.type
_entity.pdbx_description
1 polymer ?
#
loop_
_entity_poly.entity_id
_entity_poly.type
_entity_poly.pdbx_seq_one_letter_code
_entity_poly.pdbx_strand_id
1 'polypeptide(L)' 'MKWKVLLEKDVESGWLTVTVPTLPGCISQGKTRKSALKNIKEAIELHLESLAEDG' A
#
# COMPACT_ATOMS: atom_id res chain seq x y z
N MET A 1 -14.10 1.15 3.41
CA MET A 1 -13.42 0.12 4.22
C MET A 1 -12.26 0.75 4.99
N LYS A 2 -11.89 0.20 6.16
CA LYS A 2 -10.69 0.58 6.90
C LYS A 2 -9.69 -0.56 6.80
N TRP A 3 -8.49 -0.28 6.29
CA TRP A 3 -7.42 -1.25 6.15
C TRP A 3 -6.32 -0.97 7.18
N LYS A 4 -5.80 -2.02 7.82
CA LYS A 4 -4.59 -1.91 8.63
C LYS A 4 -3.40 -1.99 7.69
N VAL A 5 -2.47 -1.06 7.84
CA VAL A 5 -1.24 -1.01 7.05
C VAL A 5 -0.04 -1.00 7.98
N LEU A 6 1.00 -1.70 7.57
CA LEU A 6 2.32 -1.63 8.19
C LEU A 6 3.13 -0.56 7.44
N LEU A 7 3.74 0.38 8.16
CA LEU A 7 4.69 1.32 7.58
C LEU A 7 6.07 1.02 8.12
N GLU A 8 7.00 0.79 7.19
CA GLU A 8 8.40 0.58 7.49
C GLU A 8 9.20 1.72 6.87
N LYS A 9 10.07 2.35 7.67
CA LYS A 9 10.91 3.44 7.19
C LYS A 9 12.31 2.90 6.93
N ASP A 10 12.74 3.04 5.70
CA ASP A 10 14.12 2.79 5.32
C ASP A 10 14.97 4.01 5.70
N VAL A 11 15.90 3.81 6.62
CA VAL A 11 16.71 4.91 7.20
C VAL A 11 17.82 5.37 6.26
N GLU A 12 18.28 4.51 5.35
CA GLU A 12 19.38 4.80 4.42
C GLU A 12 18.89 5.59 3.19
N SER A 13 17.79 5.13 2.60
CA SER A 13 17.19 5.75 1.40
C SER A 13 16.18 6.85 1.75
N GLY A 14 15.67 6.87 2.99
CA GLY A 14 14.64 7.80 3.45
C GLY A 14 13.24 7.50 2.94
N TRP A 15 13.03 6.35 2.29
CA TRP A 15 11.72 5.93 1.80
C TRP A 15 10.87 5.28 2.90
N LEU A 16 9.55 5.35 2.73
CA LEU A 16 8.59 4.63 3.55
C LEU A 16 7.93 3.58 2.70
N THR A 17 8.14 2.32 3.05
CA THR A 17 7.43 1.17 2.49
C THR A 17 6.16 0.98 3.28
N VAL A 18 5.07 0.67 2.59
CA VAL A 18 3.76 0.43 3.19
C VAL A 18 3.15 -0.84 2.62
N THR A 19 2.65 -1.68 3.51
CA THR A 19 2.14 -3.00 3.15
C THR A 19 0.82 -3.26 3.85
N VAL A 20 -0.09 -3.98 3.19
CA VAL A 20 -1.39 -4.37 3.74
C VAL A 20 -1.34 -5.86 4.14
N PRO A 21 -1.24 -6.21 5.44
CA PRO A 21 -1.10 -7.61 5.85
C PRO A 21 -2.31 -8.48 5.46
N THR A 22 -3.49 -7.87 5.34
CA THR A 22 -4.73 -8.54 4.95
C THR A 22 -4.89 -8.72 3.45
N LEU A 23 -4.05 -8.07 2.63
CA LEU A 23 -4.02 -8.17 1.18
C LEU A 23 -2.59 -8.49 0.75
N PRO A 24 -2.15 -9.76 0.90
CA PRO A 24 -0.80 -10.16 0.53
C PRO A 24 -0.53 -9.85 -0.95
N GLY A 25 0.59 -9.20 -1.23
CA GLY A 25 0.94 -8.70 -2.57
C GLY A 25 0.62 -7.21 -2.79
N CYS A 26 -0.21 -6.60 -1.92
CA CYS A 26 -0.49 -5.17 -1.98
C CYS A 26 0.56 -4.39 -1.18
N ILE A 27 1.59 -3.91 -1.89
CA ILE A 27 2.75 -3.20 -1.34
C ILE A 27 2.95 -1.92 -2.14
N SER A 28 3.28 -0.83 -1.44
CA SER A 28 3.62 0.44 -2.07
C SER A 28 4.68 1.19 -1.26
N GLN A 29 5.16 2.32 -1.78
CA GLN A 29 6.24 3.09 -1.18
C GLN A 29 6.07 4.58 -1.45
N GLY A 30 6.65 5.43 -0.60
CA GLY A 30 6.69 6.87 -0.82
C GLY A 30 7.71 7.58 0.07
N LYS A 31 8.18 8.75 -0.37
CA LYS A 31 9.15 9.58 0.39
C LYS A 31 8.55 10.22 1.66
N THR A 32 7.22 10.25 1.77
CA THR A 32 6.51 10.78 2.93
C THR A 32 5.38 9.86 3.32
N ARG A 33 4.96 9.91 4.59
CA ARG A 33 3.83 9.11 5.08
C ARG A 33 2.57 9.34 4.24
N LYS A 34 2.29 10.60 3.89
CA LYS A 34 1.14 10.97 3.06
C LYS A 34 1.24 10.36 1.65
N SER A 35 2.41 10.40 1.03
CA SER A 35 2.62 9.80 -0.30
C SER A 35 2.48 8.28 -0.26
N ALA A 36 3.12 7.62 0.71
CA ALA A 36 3.02 6.17 0.87
C ALA A 36 1.57 5.74 1.07
N LEU A 37 0.83 6.42 1.95
CA LEU A 37 -0.59 6.14 2.21
C LEU A 37 -1.49 6.42 1.00
N LYS A 38 -1.18 7.44 0.18
CA LYS A 38 -1.91 7.67 -1.08
C LYS A 38 -1.68 6.50 -2.04
N ASN A 39 -0.42 6.13 -2.24
CA ASN A 39 -0.05 5.10 -3.21
C ASN A 39 -0.59 3.71 -2.83
N ILE A 40 -0.57 3.35 -1.55
CA ILE A 40 -1.15 2.06 -1.11
C ILE A 40 -2.67 2.03 -1.26
N LYS A 41 -3.34 3.18 -1.12
CA LYS A 41 -4.77 3.26 -1.33
C LYS A 41 -5.11 2.97 -2.79
N GLU A 42 -4.39 3.59 -3.73
CA GLU A 42 -4.54 3.32 -5.16
C GLU A 42 -4.24 1.85 -5.49
N ALA A 43 -3.21 1.25 -4.88
CA ALA A 43 -2.91 -0.16 -5.06
C ALA A 43 -4.03 -1.10 -4.56
N ILE A 44 -4.66 -0.78 -3.42
CA ILE A 44 -5.80 -1.53 -2.90
C ILE A 44 -7.00 -1.40 -3.84
N GLU A 45 -7.29 -0.19 -4.34
CA GLU A 45 -8.39 0.06 -5.27
C GLU A 45 -8.21 -0.78 -6.54
N LEU A 46 -7.04 -0.72 -7.17
CA LEU A 46 -6.70 -1.53 -8.35
C LEU A 46 -6.79 -3.05 -8.09
N HIS A 47 -6.36 -3.50 -6.92
CA HIS A 47 -6.44 -4.91 -6.56
C HIS A 47 -7.89 -5.39 -6.42
N LEU A 48 -8.76 -4.58 -5.80
CA LEU A 48 -10.17 -4.87 -5.67
C LEU A 48 -10.90 -4.83 -7.02
N GLU A 49 -10.52 -3.90 -7.90
CA GLU A 49 -11.03 -3.84 -9.27
C GLU A 49 -10.67 -5.11 -10.05
N SER A 50 -9.40 -5.53 -10.04
CA SER A 50 -8.96 -6.78 -10.68
C SER A 50 -9.71 -7.99 -10.14
N LEU A 51 -9.88 -8.12 -8.82
CA LEU A 51 -10.65 -9.21 -8.22
C LEU A 51 -12.13 -9.22 -8.63
N ALA A 52 -12.70 -8.05 -8.93
CA ALA A 52 -14.08 -7.94 -9.40
C ALA A 52 -14.21 -8.27 -10.90
N GLU A 53 -13.16 -8.05 -11.70
CA GLU A 53 -13.14 -8.39 -13.13
C GLU A 53 -12.89 -9.88 -13.40
N ASP A 54 -12.15 -10.57 -12.52
CA ASP A 54 -11.94 -12.03 -12.57
C ASP A 54 -13.14 -12.85 -12.03
N GLY A 55 -14.21 -12.19 -11.59
CA GLY A 55 -15.40 -12.77 -10.92
C GLY A 55 -16.59 -13.06 -11.81
#